data_AF-B2TRS0-F1
#
_entry.id   AF-B2TRS0-F1
#
_cell.length_a   1.000
_cell.length_b   1.000
_cell.length_c   1.000
_cell.angle_alpha   90.00
_cell.angle_beta   90.00
_cell.angle_gamma   90.00
#
_symmetry.space_group_name_H-M   'P 1'
#
loop_
_entity.id
_entity.type
_entity.pdbx_description
1 polymer ?
#
loop_
_entity_poly.entity_id
_entity_poly.type
_entity_poly.pdbx_seq_one_letter_code
_entity_poly.pdbx_strand_id
1 'polypeptide(L)' 'MFPIMEAVRSGGDLANIGGNSKYSKDIICPDGCVMFKLTAKKLDNENFYKGKFFD' A
#
# COMPACT_ATOMS: atom_id res chain seq x y z
N MET A 1 6.41 -0.53 7.94
CA MET A 1 5.57 0.13 6.92
C MET A 1 5.93 -0.29 5.49
N PHE A 2 7.23 -0.45 5.16
CA PHE A 2 7.72 -0.87 3.84
C PHE A 2 6.98 -2.06 3.19
N PRO A 3 6.67 -3.18 3.89
CA PRO A 3 6.00 -4.33 3.28
C PRO A 3 4.57 -4.02 2.79
N ILE A 4 3.87 -3.13 3.51
CA ILE A 4 2.51 -2.72 3.17
C ILE A 4 2.51 -1.86 1.90
N MET A 5 3.51 -0.97 1.76
CA MET A 5 3.68 -0.17 0.55
C MET A 5 4.10 -1.02 -0.66
N GLU A 6 4.95 -2.03 -0.48
CA GLU A 6 5.29 -2.96 -1.56
C GLU A 6 4.10 -3.81 -2.01
N ALA A 7 3.25 -4.26 -1.08
CA ALA A 7 2.02 -4.96 -1.42
C ALA A 7 1.13 -4.13 -2.33
N VAL A 8 0.96 -2.83 -2.02
CA VAL A 8 0.21 -1.88 -2.86
C VAL A 8 0.87 -1.71 -4.23
N ARG A 9 2.19 -1.51 -4.29
CA ARG A 9 2.93 -1.33 -5.56
C ARG A 9 2.88 -2.57 -6.45
N SER A 10 2.86 -3.75 -5.84
CA SER A 10 2.71 -5.03 -6.54
C SER A 10 1.28 -5.27 -7.06
N GLY A 11 0.33 -4.36 -6.76
CA GLY A 11 -1.07 -4.51 -7.13
C GLY A 11 -1.86 -5.43 -6.19
N GLY A 12 -1.30 -5.72 -5.02
CA GLY A 12 -1.95 -6.48 -3.96
C GLY A 12 -3.10 -5.73 -3.29
N ASP A 13 -3.93 -6.49 -2.59
CA ASP A 13 -5.10 -5.98 -1.89
C ASP A 13 -4.78 -5.77 -0.40
N LEU A 14 -4.92 -4.53 0.09
CA LEU A 14 -4.69 -4.20 1.50
C LEU A 14 -5.71 -4.87 2.43
N ALA A 15 -6.90 -5.27 1.96
CA ALA A 15 -7.88 -5.98 2.78
C ALA A 15 -7.33 -7.33 3.28
N ASN A 16 -6.51 -8.02 2.47
CA ASN A 16 -5.92 -9.31 2.82
C ASN A 16 -4.91 -9.24 3.98
N ILE A 17 -4.42 -8.03 4.27
CA ILE A 17 -3.49 -7.75 5.37
C ILE A 17 -4.19 -6.99 6.50
N GLY A 18 -5.52 -6.98 6.55
CA GLY A 18 -6.29 -6.29 7.59
C GLY A 18 -6.45 -4.79 7.34
N GLY A 19 -6.45 -4.37 6.08
CA GLY A 19 -6.86 -3.03 5.67
C GLY A 19 -8.38 -2.87 5.71
N ASN A 20 -8.82 -1.64 5.95
CA ASN A 20 -10.24 -1.29 5.96
C ASN A 20 -10.85 -1.33 4.54
N SER A 21 -10.01 -1.16 3.50
CA SER A 21 -10.40 -1.36 2.11
C SER A 21 -9.21 -1.82 1.28
N LYS A 22 -9.45 -2.15 0.00
CA LYS A 22 -8.40 -2.57 -0.94
C LYS A 22 -7.22 -1.62 -1.04
N TYR A 23 -7.47 -0.33 -0.80
CA TYR A 23 -6.47 0.73 -0.90
C TYR A 23 -6.31 1.54 0.39
N SER A 24 -6.91 1.12 1.51
CA SER A 24 -6.82 1.85 2.79
C SER A 24 -6.47 0.91 3.93
N LYS A 25 -5.50 1.31 4.75
CA LYS A 25 -5.17 0.60 5.98
C LYS A 25 -4.78 1.56 7.09
N ASP A 26 -5.37 1.36 8.25
CA ASP A 26 -5.03 2.07 9.48
C ASP A 26 -3.99 1.23 10.24
N ILE A 27 -2.89 1.86 10.63
CA ILE A 27 -1.76 1.24 11.31
C ILE A 27 -1.61 1.93 12.65
N ILE A 28 -1.77 1.16 13.72
CA ILE A 28 -1.59 1.64 15.08
C ILE A 28 -0.17 1.27 15.50
N CYS A 29 0.56 2.24 16.05
CA CYS A 29 1.87 1.97 16.63
C CYS A 29 1.70 1.16 17.94
N PRO A 30 2.69 0.33 18.32
CA PRO A 30 2.57 -0.57 19.47
C PRO A 30 2.40 0.15 20.81
N ASP A 31 2.77 1.42 20.88
CA ASP A 31 2.57 2.35 22.00
C ASP A 31 1.13 2.90 22.07
N GLY A 32 0.30 2.69 21.04
CA GLY A 32 -1.10 3.10 21.00
C GLY A 32 -1.35 4.62 20.88
N CYS A 33 -0.31 5.44 20.97
CA CYS A 33 -0.42 6.89 20.90
C CYS A 33 -0.56 7.43 19.48
N VAL A 34 -0.03 6.71 18.49
CA VAL A 34 0.02 7.19 17.11
C VAL A 34 -0.70 6.24 16.17
N MET A 35 -1.56 6.81 15.34
CA MET A 35 -2.29 6.11 14.30
C MET A 35 -1.94 6.72 12.94
N PHE A 36 -1.48 5.88 12.01
CA PHE A 36 -1.19 6.25 10.64
C PHE A 36 -2.26 5.66 9.72
N LYS A 37 -2.87 6.51 8.89
CA LYS A 37 -3.76 6.06 7.82
C LYS A 37 -3.03 6.07 6.49
N LEU A 38 -2.87 4.89 5.90
CA LEU A 38 -2.25 4.72 4.59
C LEU A 38 -3.35 4.56 3.55
N THR A 39 -3.43 5.50 2.60
CA THR A 39 -4.38 5.44 1.47
C THR A 39 -3.61 5.44 0.16
N ALA A 40 -3.84 4.43 -0.67
CA ALA A 40 -3.27 4.32 -2.00
C ALA A 40 -4.26 4.88 -3.04
N LYS A 41 -3.75 5.66 -3.98
CA LYS A 41 -4.50 6.08 -5.17
C LYS A 41 -3.80 5.50 -6.38
N LYS A 42 -4.55 4.78 -7.21
CA LYS A 42 -4.04 4.28 -8.48
C LYS A 42 -3.82 5.48 -9.39
N LEU A 43 -2.60 5.64 -9.90
CA LEU A 43 -2.24 6.74 -10.79
C LEU A 43 -2.55 6.43 -12.28
N ASP A 44 -3.21 5.30 -12.56
CA ASP A 44 -3.48 4.70 -13.89
C ASP A 44 -2.27 4.58 -14.85
N ASN A 45 -1.08 4.97 -14.39
CA ASN A 45 0.18 4.76 -15.07
C ASN A 45 0.59 3.28 -15.06
N GLU A 46 1.36 2.89 -16.06
CA GLU A 46 1.96 1.57 -16.11
C GLU A 46 2.86 1.34 -14.89
N ASN A 47 2.82 0.11 -14.39
CA ASN A 47 3.59 -0.25 -13.22
C ASN A 47 5.08 -0.13 -13.57
N PHE A 48 5.86 0.63 -12.79
CA PHE A 48 7.26 1.00 -13.14
C PHE A 48 8.15 -0.23 -13.43
N TYR A 49 7.88 -1.36 -12.76
CA TYR A 49 8.59 -2.63 -12.98
C TYR A 49 8.06 -3.46 -14.15
N LYS A 50 6.82 -3.23 -14.62
CA LYS A 50 6.24 -3.91 -15.77
C LYS A 50 6.37 -3.12 -17.07
N GLY A 51 6.43 -1.79 -16.99
CA GLY A 51 6.55 -0.88 -18.15
C GLY A 51 7.95 -0.79 -18.75
N LYS A 52 8.87 -1.72 -18.39
CA LYS A 52 10.25 -1.76 -18.91
C LYS A 52 10.99 -0.42 -18.86
N PHE A 53 10.74 0.42 -17.84
CA PHE A 53 11.39 1.73 -17.67
C PHE A 53 12.91 1.66 -17.36
N PHE A 54 13.49 0.45 -17.35
CA PHE A 54 14.91 0.20 -17.14
C PHE A 54 15.63 -0.31 -18.41
N ASP A 55 14.91 -0.42 -19.53
CA ASP A 55 15.48 -0.69 -20.86
C ASP A 55 15.88 0.63 -21.56
#